data_AF-A0A660MY36-F1
#
_entry.id   AF-A0A660MY36-F1
#
_cell.length_a   1.000
_cell.length_b   1.000
_cell.length_c   1.000
_cell.angle_alpha   90.00
_cell.angle_beta   90.00
_cell.angle_gamma   90.00
#
_symmetry.space_group_name_H-M   'P 1'
#
loop_
_entity.id
_entity.type
_entity.pdbx_description
1 polymer ?
#
loop_
_entity_poly.entity_id
_entity_poly.type
_entity_poly.pdbx_seq_one_letter_code
_entity_poly.pdbx_strand_id
1 'polypeptide(L)'
;MKLRRYTALLCLCGGIALLSGFFSVPALGGDFSGLLDNFHKNGLRRASLPKQTIVSEFCATALSPKVINQIQSEYPGKDPRQSVFLTLLCQWHFSSREPHQFMKESSTDQGLLKTTSLKILLKDQPACSEYLDFEKCNVAKMAEDLLKILLNELSIIKQGNLYGVTMNNLTSDKDLEGNIDLFTREKLLIHNIDEQSFCRDKKQSYPETCKIMKKTMRAFQKSFAGLQIIDTKKLLPGNLKKFEEESSKCDENINREDYNHLFCEVVGVTNEGMEPFIRKVYTELLWYQLFTAYYSSHLSYAEEEINVKDRDEIERIREFQKRLLPTINTTIKQLADLQNTYPIHIGMLAYQEELLRLRNKYLSKIVAPFYSTFYKLQNVQIQK
;
A
#
# COMPACT_ATOMS: atom_id res chain seq x y z
N MET A 1 -17.36 39.56 -19.17
CA MET A 1 -17.41 38.96 -17.82
C MET A 1 -16.26 37.98 -17.67
N LYS A 2 -15.20 38.37 -16.94
CA LYS A 2 -14.03 37.53 -16.65
C LYS A 2 -14.19 37.00 -15.22
N LEU A 3 -14.34 35.69 -15.04
CA LEU A 3 -14.14 35.08 -13.72
C LEU A 3 -12.79 34.36 -13.69
N ARG A 4 -11.98 34.79 -12.72
CA ARG A 4 -10.63 34.36 -12.42
C ARG A 4 -10.62 32.97 -11.79
N ARG A 5 -9.53 32.25 -12.09
CA ARG A 5 -8.99 31.09 -11.36
C ARG A 5 -9.04 31.33 -9.85
N TYR A 6 -9.57 30.36 -9.11
CA TYR A 6 -9.19 30.14 -7.71
C TYR A 6 -8.76 28.68 -7.53
N THR A 7 -7.51 28.57 -7.10
CA THR A 7 -6.87 27.50 -6.34
C THR A 7 -7.79 26.89 -5.28
N ALA A 8 -8.00 25.58 -5.32
CA ALA A 8 -8.45 24.80 -4.17
C ALA A 8 -7.23 24.09 -3.57
N LEU A 9 -6.72 24.73 -2.52
CA LEU A 9 -5.62 24.27 -1.68
C LEU A 9 -6.15 23.23 -0.69
N LEU A 10 -5.32 22.22 -0.42
CA LEU A 10 -5.40 21.30 0.72
C LEU A 10 -5.68 22.04 2.03
N CYS A 11 -6.60 21.51 2.86
CA CYS A 11 -6.49 21.56 4.33
C CYS A 11 -7.62 20.78 5.04
N LEU A 12 -7.33 20.41 6.30
CA LEU A 12 -8.20 19.98 7.42
C LEU A 12 -8.28 18.45 7.67
N CYS A 13 -7.93 17.88 8.83
CA CYS A 13 -7.76 18.43 10.19
C CYS A 13 -6.75 17.61 11.02
N GLY A 14 -6.01 18.29 11.88
CA GLY A 14 -5.43 17.73 13.11
C GLY A 14 -6.21 18.23 14.34
N GLY A 15 -6.14 17.48 15.46
CA GLY A 15 -6.39 18.02 16.80
C GLY A 15 -7.09 17.12 17.84
N ILE A 16 -6.28 16.63 18.80
CA ILE A 16 -6.49 16.64 20.28
C ILE A 16 -7.08 15.39 21.02
N ALA A 17 -6.21 14.82 21.89
CA ALA A 17 -6.34 14.27 23.28
C ALA A 17 -7.31 13.10 23.59
N LEU A 18 -7.16 12.23 24.60
CA LEU A 18 -6.13 11.82 25.59
C LEU A 18 -6.69 10.54 26.27
N LEU A 19 -5.81 9.76 26.89
CA LEU A 19 -6.01 8.79 28.00
C LEU A 19 -6.44 7.32 27.72
N SER A 20 -5.51 6.45 28.14
CA SER A 20 -5.63 5.15 28.82
C SER A 20 -6.42 3.99 28.19
N GLY A 21 -5.71 2.91 27.87
CA GLY A 21 -6.29 1.60 27.60
C GLY A 21 -5.28 0.66 26.95
N PHE A 22 -4.50 -0.04 27.77
CA PHE A 22 -3.60 -1.12 27.36
C PHE A 22 -4.36 -2.25 26.64
N PHE A 23 -3.67 -2.86 25.66
CA PHE A 23 -3.94 -4.15 25.04
C PHE A 23 -5.39 -4.46 24.63
N SER A 24 -5.75 -4.07 23.41
CA SER A 24 -6.54 -4.91 22.53
C SER A 24 -6.44 -4.34 21.12
N VAL A 25 -5.74 -5.06 20.24
CA VAL A 25 -5.86 -4.88 18.79
C VAL A 25 -7.11 -5.68 18.41
N PRO A 26 -8.29 -5.07 18.22
CA PRO A 26 -9.52 -5.83 18.02
C PRO A 26 -9.56 -6.47 16.61
N ALA A 27 -8.68 -6.05 15.70
CA ALA A 27 -8.63 -6.50 14.32
C ALA A 27 -7.87 -7.83 14.11
N LEU A 28 -7.21 -8.37 15.15
CA LEU A 28 -6.48 -9.65 15.05
C LEU A 28 -7.05 -10.78 15.91
N GLY A 29 -8.10 -10.55 16.70
CA GLY A 29 -8.97 -11.61 17.26
C GLY A 29 -8.29 -12.79 17.97
N GLY A 30 -7.04 -12.68 18.43
CA GLY A 30 -6.31 -13.79 19.03
C GLY A 30 -5.48 -13.34 20.23
N ASP A 31 -5.37 -14.25 21.19
CA ASP A 31 -4.51 -14.10 22.36
C ASP A 31 -3.04 -14.32 21.95
N PHE A 32 -2.27 -13.23 21.90
CA PHE A 32 -0.85 -13.28 21.53
C PHE A 32 0.06 -13.76 22.66
N SER A 33 -0.48 -14.08 23.84
CA SER A 33 0.29 -14.54 24.99
C SER A 33 1.13 -15.79 24.66
N GLY A 34 0.53 -16.78 23.99
CA GLY A 34 1.21 -18.01 23.58
C GLY A 34 2.29 -17.82 22.52
N LEU A 35 2.18 -16.77 21.69
CA LEU A 35 3.21 -16.43 20.71
C LEU A 35 4.39 -15.71 21.40
N LEU A 36 4.09 -14.80 22.33
CA LEU A 36 5.07 -14.12 23.16
C LEU A 36 5.86 -15.09 24.04
N ASP A 37 5.27 -16.20 24.49
CA ASP A 37 5.95 -17.24 25.27
C ASP A 37 7.15 -17.86 24.54
N ASN A 38 7.12 -17.94 23.20
CA ASN A 38 8.26 -18.42 22.41
C ASN A 38 9.46 -17.48 22.51
N PHE A 39 9.19 -16.19 22.67
CA PHE A 39 10.20 -15.15 22.82
C PHE A 39 10.62 -14.96 24.29
N HIS A 40 9.73 -15.27 25.25
CA HIS A 40 10.02 -15.15 26.69
C HIS A 40 10.89 -16.28 27.26
N LYS A 41 10.82 -17.52 26.72
CA LYS A 41 11.65 -18.64 27.24
C LYS A 41 13.16 -18.41 27.08
N ASN A 42 13.58 -17.53 26.17
CA ASN A 42 14.97 -17.09 26.02
C ASN A 42 15.24 -15.69 26.63
N GLY A 43 14.20 -14.93 26.97
CA GLY A 43 14.25 -13.53 27.39
C GLY A 43 14.62 -13.27 28.85
N LEU A 44 14.62 -14.30 29.71
CA LEU A 44 14.98 -14.18 31.13
C LEU A 44 16.47 -14.50 31.40
N ARG A 45 17.37 -14.04 30.53
CA ARG A 45 18.82 -14.09 30.83
C ARG A 45 19.20 -12.89 31.70
N ARG A 46 19.88 -13.14 32.82
CA ARG A 46 20.32 -12.14 33.82
C ARG A 46 21.45 -11.21 33.36
N ALA A 47 21.82 -11.20 32.08
CA ALA A 47 22.95 -10.43 31.59
C ALA A 47 22.53 -9.53 30.42
N SER A 48 23.03 -8.30 30.40
CA SER A 48 22.90 -7.39 29.26
C SER A 48 23.49 -8.07 28.02
N LEU A 49 22.64 -8.26 27.00
CA LEU A 49 23.05 -8.82 25.72
C LEU A 49 23.39 -7.67 24.77
N PRO A 50 24.43 -7.81 23.93
CA PRO A 50 24.67 -6.88 22.82
C PRO A 50 23.40 -6.72 21.97
N LYS A 51 23.09 -5.50 21.53
CA LYS A 51 21.92 -5.20 20.68
C LYS A 51 21.87 -6.10 19.46
N GLN A 52 23.04 -6.38 18.90
CA GLN A 52 23.18 -7.30 17.78
C GLN A 52 22.66 -8.71 18.11
N THR A 53 23.02 -9.26 19.27
CA THR A 53 22.59 -10.58 19.73
C THR A 53 21.09 -10.61 19.94
N ILE A 54 20.50 -9.54 20.48
CA ILE A 54 19.04 -9.43 20.66
C ILE A 54 18.34 -9.54 19.29
N VAL A 55 18.77 -8.78 18.28
CA VAL A 55 18.18 -8.88 16.92
C VAL A 55 18.39 -10.27 16.32
N SER A 56 19.55 -10.90 16.53
CA SER A 56 19.85 -12.26 16.09
C SER A 56 18.90 -13.30 16.65
N GLU A 57 18.76 -13.32 17.97
CA GLU A 57 17.93 -14.29 18.69
C GLU A 57 16.46 -14.11 18.35
N PHE A 58 16.00 -12.85 18.17
CA PHE A 58 14.66 -12.57 17.66
C PHE A 58 14.45 -13.23 16.30
N CYS A 59 15.32 -12.96 15.33
CA CYS A 59 15.17 -13.47 13.97
C CYS A 59 15.29 -14.99 13.90
N ALA A 60 16.19 -15.60 14.69
CA ALA A 60 16.29 -17.06 14.80
C ALA A 60 15.01 -17.69 15.36
N THR A 61 14.36 -17.03 16.33
CA THR A 61 13.11 -17.48 16.93
C THR A 61 11.92 -17.27 15.99
N ALA A 62 11.79 -16.08 15.42
CA ALA A 62 10.71 -15.70 14.51
C ALA A 62 10.65 -16.58 13.24
N LEU A 63 11.82 -16.97 12.72
CA LEU A 63 11.94 -17.83 11.55
C LEU A 63 12.04 -19.32 11.90
N SER A 64 11.85 -19.69 13.16
CA SER A 64 11.87 -21.10 13.57
C SER A 64 10.62 -21.84 13.07
N PRO A 65 10.73 -23.12 12.67
CA PRO A 65 9.56 -23.92 12.26
C PRO A 65 8.45 -23.95 13.33
N LYS A 66 8.82 -23.90 14.61
CA LYS A 66 7.87 -23.89 15.72
C LYS A 66 6.97 -22.66 15.70
N VAL A 67 7.57 -21.46 15.63
CA VAL A 67 6.83 -20.19 15.59
C VAL A 67 6.03 -20.07 14.30
N ILE A 68 6.61 -20.52 13.17
CA ILE A 68 5.92 -20.52 11.87
C ILE A 68 4.67 -21.40 11.91
N ASN A 69 4.79 -22.65 12.37
CA ASN A 69 3.67 -23.57 12.47
C ASN A 69 2.60 -23.07 13.44
N GLN A 70 3.01 -22.43 14.55
CA GLN A 70 2.06 -21.84 15.50
C GLN A 70 1.26 -20.70 14.86
N ILE A 71 1.93 -19.76 14.19
CA ILE A 71 1.24 -18.65 13.50
C ILE A 71 0.31 -19.17 12.41
N GLN A 72 0.74 -20.17 11.63
CA GLN A 72 -0.11 -20.79 10.62
C GLN A 72 -1.31 -21.52 11.23
N SER A 73 -1.18 -22.07 12.44
CA SER A 73 -2.29 -22.74 13.14
C SER A 73 -3.29 -21.76 13.76
N GLU A 74 -2.79 -20.68 14.37
CA GLU A 74 -3.62 -19.64 15.01
C GLU A 74 -4.24 -18.70 13.97
N TYR A 75 -3.55 -18.53 12.83
CA TYR A 75 -3.96 -17.69 11.72
C TYR A 75 -3.74 -18.41 10.39
N PRO A 76 -4.68 -19.30 10.02
CA PRO A 76 -4.65 -20.00 8.73
C PRO A 76 -4.48 -18.98 7.61
N GLY A 77 -3.42 -19.12 6.82
CA GLY A 77 -3.13 -18.19 5.74
C GLY A 77 -2.17 -17.05 6.02
N LYS A 78 -1.66 -16.93 7.24
CA LYS A 78 -0.56 -16.01 7.55
C LYS A 78 0.73 -16.80 7.59
N ASP A 79 1.54 -16.69 6.53
CA ASP A 79 2.91 -17.16 6.57
C ASP A 79 3.83 -16.02 7.05
N PRO A 80 4.47 -16.15 8.22
CA PRO A 80 5.50 -15.23 8.75
C PRO A 80 6.53 -14.77 7.73
N ARG A 81 6.92 -15.70 6.85
CA ARG A 81 7.97 -15.50 5.84
C ARG A 81 7.55 -14.51 4.75
N GLN A 82 6.29 -14.12 4.73
CA GLN A 82 5.74 -13.17 3.76
C GLN A 82 5.80 -11.72 4.27
N SER A 83 6.26 -11.49 5.50
CA SER A 83 6.48 -10.14 6.03
C SER A 83 7.73 -9.50 5.42
N VAL A 84 7.54 -8.35 4.77
CA VAL A 84 8.65 -7.55 4.23
C VAL A 84 9.45 -6.94 5.38
N PHE A 85 8.78 -6.49 6.46
CA PHE A 85 9.44 -5.96 7.65
C PHE A 85 10.36 -7.01 8.28
N LEU A 86 9.85 -8.21 8.55
CA LEU A 86 10.64 -9.30 9.14
C LEU A 86 11.80 -9.71 8.23
N THR A 87 11.54 -9.81 6.93
CA THR A 87 12.57 -10.14 5.93
C THR A 87 13.71 -9.13 5.97
N LEU A 88 13.41 -7.83 5.92
CA LEU A 88 14.42 -6.78 5.94
C LEU A 88 15.16 -6.71 7.29
N LEU A 89 14.45 -6.85 8.40
CA LEU A 89 15.04 -6.88 9.74
C LEU A 89 16.03 -8.04 9.90
N CYS A 90 15.70 -9.21 9.34
CA CYS A 90 16.50 -10.43 9.52
C CYS A 90 17.57 -10.66 8.45
N GLN A 91 17.35 -10.23 7.20
CA GLN A 91 18.39 -10.18 6.17
C GLN A 91 19.55 -9.26 6.59
N TRP A 92 19.23 -8.18 7.29
CA TRP A 92 20.22 -7.26 7.86
C TRP A 92 21.19 -7.94 8.83
N HIS A 93 20.78 -8.99 9.53
CA HIS A 93 21.61 -9.66 10.54
C HIS A 93 22.29 -10.94 10.04
N PHE A 94 21.66 -11.67 9.11
CA PHE A 94 22.20 -12.93 8.57
C PHE A 94 22.77 -12.74 7.16
N SER A 95 23.90 -12.02 7.02
CA SER A 95 24.62 -11.89 5.74
C SER A 95 25.10 -13.23 5.12
N SER A 96 24.86 -14.37 5.79
CA SER A 96 25.32 -15.71 5.38
C SER A 96 24.25 -16.81 5.36
N ARG A 97 22.99 -16.53 5.74
CA ARG A 97 21.90 -17.50 5.56
C ARG A 97 21.16 -17.16 4.28
N GLU A 98 21.00 -18.15 3.41
CA GLU A 98 20.28 -17.97 2.15
C GLU A 98 18.98 -17.21 2.39
N PRO A 99 18.76 -16.08 1.70
CA PRO A 99 17.51 -15.37 1.88
C PRO A 99 16.37 -16.31 1.51
N HIS A 100 15.30 -16.29 2.33
CA HIS A 100 14.14 -17.17 2.13
C HIS A 100 13.63 -17.06 0.69
N GLN A 101 13.30 -18.22 0.09
CA GLN A 101 13.02 -18.38 -1.35
C GLN A 101 12.04 -17.37 -1.95
N PHE A 102 11.07 -16.86 -1.16
CA PHE A 102 10.01 -15.98 -1.65
C PHE A 102 10.37 -14.48 -1.67
N MET A 103 11.40 -14.05 -0.92
CA MET A 103 11.89 -12.65 -0.90
C MET A 103 13.41 -12.59 -0.96
N LYS A 104 14.00 -13.32 -1.91
CA LYS A 104 15.44 -13.25 -2.16
C LYS A 104 15.85 -11.83 -2.58
N GLU A 105 16.79 -11.23 -1.85
CA GLU A 105 17.65 -10.18 -2.42
C GLU A 105 18.35 -10.81 -3.62
N SER A 106 17.92 -10.47 -4.83
CA SER A 106 18.42 -11.18 -5.98
C SER A 106 19.79 -10.63 -6.37
N SER A 107 20.83 -11.44 -6.21
CA SER A 107 21.99 -11.39 -7.11
C SER A 107 21.61 -11.80 -8.55
N THR A 108 20.39 -12.34 -8.73
CA THR A 108 19.79 -12.82 -9.98
C THR A 108 18.36 -12.27 -10.19
N ASP A 109 18.22 -11.04 -10.69
CA ASP A 109 17.08 -10.44 -11.42
C ASP A 109 15.58 -10.78 -11.10
N GLN A 110 15.24 -11.46 -9.99
CA GLN A 110 13.91 -12.00 -9.67
C GLN A 110 13.33 -11.49 -8.33
N GLY A 111 14.08 -10.70 -7.55
CA GLY A 111 13.63 -10.20 -6.24
C GLY A 111 12.61 -9.06 -6.33
N LEU A 112 11.64 -9.04 -5.41
CA LEU A 112 10.65 -7.95 -5.26
C LEU A 112 11.16 -6.77 -4.40
N LEU A 113 12.29 -6.95 -3.71
CA LEU A 113 12.96 -5.94 -2.91
C LEU A 113 14.10 -5.32 -3.73
N LYS A 114 14.32 -4.01 -3.65
CA LYS A 114 15.46 -3.39 -4.33
C LYS A 114 16.75 -3.76 -3.60
N THR A 115 17.75 -4.21 -4.34
CA THR A 115 19.08 -4.56 -3.79
C THR A 115 19.82 -3.39 -3.14
N THR A 116 19.39 -2.15 -3.41
CA THR A 116 19.91 -0.92 -2.81
C THR A 116 19.08 -0.40 -1.63
N SER A 117 17.92 -1.01 -1.34
CA SER A 117 16.98 -0.53 -0.31
C SER A 117 17.67 -0.35 1.02
N LEU A 118 18.32 -1.38 1.56
CA LEU A 118 18.92 -1.34 2.89
C LEU A 118 20.06 -0.32 2.99
N LYS A 119 20.96 -0.25 2.00
CA LYS A 119 22.07 0.71 2.01
C LYS A 119 21.61 2.17 1.96
N ILE A 120 20.54 2.46 1.21
CA ILE A 120 19.97 3.80 1.11
C ILE A 120 19.22 4.18 2.39
N LEU A 121 18.43 3.25 2.94
CA LEU A 121 17.66 3.44 4.17
C LEU A 121 18.55 3.70 5.39
N LEU A 122 19.72 3.06 5.45
CA LEU A 122 20.65 3.16 6.56
C LEU A 122 21.67 4.30 6.42
N LYS A 123 21.57 5.12 5.37
CA LYS A 123 22.51 6.24 5.15
C LYS A 123 22.56 7.21 6.33
N ASP A 124 21.44 7.42 7.00
CA ASP A 124 21.31 8.33 8.14
C ASP A 124 21.62 7.64 9.50
N GLN A 125 21.95 6.34 9.48
CA GLN A 125 22.36 5.55 10.64
C GLN A 125 23.49 4.57 10.25
N PRO A 126 24.69 5.06 9.85
CA PRO A 126 25.76 4.20 9.35
C PRO A 126 26.27 3.20 10.39
N ALA A 127 26.18 3.53 11.69
CA ALA A 127 26.50 2.61 12.79
C ALA A 127 25.64 1.33 12.77
N CYS A 128 24.44 1.39 12.19
CA CYS A 128 23.58 0.23 11.98
C CYS A 128 24.08 -0.66 10.82
N SER A 129 24.95 -0.15 9.94
CA SER A 129 25.46 -0.89 8.78
C SER A 129 26.80 -1.62 9.04
N GLU A 130 27.47 -1.33 10.15
CA GLU A 130 28.79 -1.87 10.48
C GLU A 130 28.72 -2.78 11.71
N TYR A 131 29.15 -4.04 11.56
CA TYR A 131 29.10 -5.07 12.61
C TYR A 131 29.75 -4.61 13.93
N LEU A 132 30.86 -3.88 13.85
CA LEU A 132 31.63 -3.43 15.01
C LEU A 132 31.04 -2.18 15.69
N ASP A 133 30.22 -1.40 14.99
CA ASP A 133 29.59 -0.17 15.51
C ASP A 133 28.09 -0.35 15.82
N PHE A 134 27.56 -1.57 15.67
CA PHE A 134 26.14 -1.89 15.86
C PHE A 134 25.62 -1.54 17.26
N GLU A 135 26.45 -1.58 18.30
CA GLU A 135 26.04 -1.17 19.64
C GLU A 135 25.75 0.35 19.75
N LYS A 136 26.29 1.15 18.82
CA LYS A 136 25.95 2.58 18.68
C LYS A 136 24.74 2.80 17.77
N CYS A 137 24.23 1.77 17.11
CA CYS A 137 23.01 1.84 16.31
C CYS A 137 21.81 2.12 17.23
N ASN A 138 20.97 3.06 16.82
CA ASN A 138 19.65 3.21 17.40
C ASN A 138 18.70 2.24 16.69
N VAL A 139 18.58 1.02 17.21
CA VAL A 139 17.80 -0.05 16.58
C VAL A 139 16.31 0.30 16.59
N ALA A 140 15.83 0.95 17.66
CA ALA A 140 14.48 1.49 17.72
C ALA A 140 14.18 2.46 16.57
N LYS A 141 15.12 3.38 16.25
CA LYS A 141 15.03 4.30 15.12
C LYS A 141 14.87 3.55 13.82
N MET A 142 15.77 2.60 13.61
CA MET A 142 15.86 1.91 12.36
C MET A 142 14.60 1.07 12.12
N ALA A 143 14.11 0.35 13.12
CA ALA A 143 12.87 -0.43 13.01
C ALA A 143 11.64 0.46 12.76
N GLU A 144 11.58 1.62 13.42
CA GLU A 144 10.53 2.61 13.18
C GLU A 144 10.56 3.14 11.74
N ASP A 145 11.73 3.55 11.26
CA ASP A 145 11.92 4.11 9.91
C ASP A 145 11.61 3.06 8.83
N LEU A 146 12.04 1.81 9.03
CA LEU A 146 11.73 0.67 8.18
C LEU A 146 10.21 0.47 8.04
N LEU A 147 9.50 0.41 9.18
CA LEU A 147 8.06 0.20 9.17
C LEU A 147 7.32 1.37 8.53
N LYS A 148 7.70 2.62 8.85
CA LYS A 148 7.09 3.82 8.26
C LYS A 148 7.21 3.82 6.75
N ILE A 149 8.40 3.54 6.22
CA ILE A 149 8.65 3.52 4.79
C ILE A 149 7.85 2.39 4.16
N LEU A 150 7.90 1.18 4.72
CA LEU A 150 7.14 0.04 4.21
C LEU A 150 5.63 0.31 4.14
N LEU A 151 5.02 0.79 5.23
CA LEU A 151 3.58 1.07 5.28
C LEU A 151 3.19 2.20 4.32
N ASN A 152 4.05 3.21 4.14
CA ASN A 152 3.85 4.25 3.16
C ASN A 152 3.92 3.70 1.73
N GLU A 153 4.90 2.86 1.40
CA GLU A 153 5.02 2.27 0.07
C GLU A 153 3.86 1.33 -0.26
N LEU A 154 3.47 0.45 0.67
CA LEU A 154 2.29 -0.41 0.52
C LEU A 154 1.04 0.44 0.25
N SER A 155 0.88 1.54 0.99
CA SER A 155 -0.25 2.48 0.80
C SER A 155 -0.21 3.16 -0.56
N ILE A 156 0.96 3.62 -1.02
CA ILE A 156 1.12 4.25 -2.34
C ILE A 156 0.79 3.26 -3.46
N ILE A 157 1.28 2.02 -3.36
CA ILE A 157 1.01 0.96 -4.34
C ILE A 157 -0.49 0.66 -4.37
N LYS A 158 -1.13 0.50 -3.20
CA LYS A 158 -2.57 0.25 -3.11
C LYS A 158 -3.38 1.41 -3.68
N GLN A 159 -3.02 2.66 -3.38
CA GLN A 159 -3.67 3.83 -4.00
C GLN A 159 -3.55 3.75 -5.52
N GLY A 160 -2.34 3.53 -6.06
CA GLY A 160 -2.15 3.38 -7.50
C GLY A 160 -3.06 2.31 -8.10
N ASN A 161 -3.17 1.15 -7.45
CA ASN A 161 -4.10 0.08 -7.84
C ASN A 161 -5.57 0.53 -7.83
N LEU A 162 -6.02 1.24 -6.79
CA LEU A 162 -7.37 1.81 -6.72
C LEU A 162 -7.64 2.85 -7.80
N TYR A 163 -6.61 3.56 -8.26
CA TYR A 163 -6.64 4.47 -9.40
C TYR A 163 -6.47 3.78 -10.76
N GLY A 164 -6.43 2.44 -10.79
CA GLY A 164 -6.34 1.63 -12.01
C GLY A 164 -4.92 1.45 -12.54
N VAL A 165 -3.88 1.61 -11.73
CA VAL A 165 -2.50 1.28 -12.14
C VAL A 165 -2.21 -0.18 -11.79
N THR A 166 -2.22 -1.04 -12.82
CA THR A 166 -1.98 -2.50 -12.67
C THR A 166 -0.72 -2.99 -13.39
N MET A 167 -0.04 -2.14 -14.17
CA MET A 167 1.10 -2.50 -15.01
C MET A 167 2.32 -1.61 -14.77
N ASN A 168 3.53 -2.14 -14.97
CA ASN A 168 4.77 -1.41 -14.70
C ASN A 168 5.11 -0.32 -15.75
N ASN A 169 4.62 -0.44 -16.99
CA ASN A 169 5.01 0.43 -18.10
C ASN A 169 3.81 1.05 -18.82
N LEU A 170 3.35 2.18 -18.29
CA LEU A 170 2.34 3.06 -18.91
C LEU A 170 2.97 4.29 -19.59
N THR A 171 4.14 4.13 -20.21
CA THR A 171 4.82 5.23 -20.90
C THR A 171 4.14 5.60 -22.22
N SER A 172 3.59 4.61 -22.94
CA SER A 172 2.85 4.86 -24.18
C SER A 172 1.38 5.19 -23.88
N ASP A 173 0.78 6.07 -24.70
CA ASP A 173 -0.65 6.37 -24.60
C ASP A 173 -1.52 5.12 -24.84
N LYS A 174 -1.03 4.15 -25.62
CA LYS A 174 -1.73 2.89 -25.90
C LYS A 174 -1.83 2.01 -24.64
N ASP A 175 -0.74 1.90 -23.89
CA ASP A 175 -0.72 1.08 -22.67
C ASP A 175 -1.54 1.72 -21.54
N LEU A 176 -1.52 3.06 -21.47
CA LEU A 176 -2.41 3.83 -20.58
C LEU A 176 -3.88 3.57 -20.89
N GLU A 177 -4.25 3.61 -22.17
CA GLU A 177 -5.62 3.37 -22.61
C GLU A 177 -6.06 1.94 -22.33
N GLY A 178 -5.20 0.95 -22.61
CA GLY A 178 -5.48 -0.45 -22.27
C GLY A 178 -5.70 -0.66 -20.77
N ASN A 179 -4.97 0.05 -19.91
CA ASN A 179 -5.19 -0.03 -18.46
C ASN A 179 -6.49 0.67 -18.03
N ILE A 180 -6.81 1.82 -18.63
CA ILE A 180 -8.07 2.53 -18.38
C ILE A 180 -9.26 1.66 -18.78
N ASP A 181 -9.21 1.05 -19.97
CA ASP A 181 -10.27 0.19 -20.48
C ASP A 181 -10.49 -1.03 -19.57
N LEU A 182 -9.40 -1.63 -19.06
CA LEU A 182 -9.46 -2.70 -18.06
C LEU A 182 -10.18 -2.22 -16.80
N PHE A 183 -9.71 -1.11 -16.23
CA PHE A 183 -10.27 -0.56 -15.00
C PHE A 183 -11.75 -0.21 -15.14
N THR A 184 -12.14 0.44 -16.24
CA THR A 184 -13.53 0.83 -16.49
C THR A 184 -14.44 -0.38 -16.68
N ARG A 185 -13.92 -1.44 -17.32
CA ARG A 185 -14.64 -2.70 -17.50
C ARG A 185 -14.84 -3.44 -16.19
N GLU A 186 -13.79 -3.61 -15.41
CA GLU A 186 -13.80 -4.48 -14.22
C GLU A 186 -14.35 -3.79 -12.97
N LYS A 187 -14.09 -2.49 -12.79
CA LYS A 187 -14.43 -1.77 -11.56
C LYS A 187 -15.62 -0.83 -11.70
N LEU A 188 -15.85 -0.27 -12.89
CA LEU A 188 -16.95 0.68 -13.12
C LEU A 188 -18.17 0.02 -13.76
N LEU A 189 -18.02 -1.20 -14.30
CA LEU A 189 -19.04 -1.89 -15.08
C LEU A 189 -19.62 -1.01 -16.20
N ILE A 190 -18.83 -0.07 -16.71
CA ILE A 190 -19.19 0.72 -17.89
C ILE A 190 -19.04 -0.23 -19.06
N HIS A 191 -20.16 -0.83 -19.45
CA HIS A 191 -20.17 -1.85 -20.50
C HIS A 191 -19.65 -1.26 -21.81
N ASN A 192 -18.54 -1.83 -22.28
CA ASN A 192 -18.14 -1.73 -23.67
C ASN A 192 -19.12 -2.59 -24.48
N ILE A 193 -20.31 -2.06 -24.76
CA ILE A 193 -21.19 -2.63 -25.76
C ILE A 193 -20.38 -2.59 -27.07
N ASP A 194 -19.89 -3.74 -27.52
CA ASP A 194 -19.09 -3.95 -28.74
C ASP A 194 -17.60 -3.56 -28.70
N GLU A 195 -16.80 -3.96 -27.69
CA GLU A 195 -15.34 -3.75 -27.66
C GLU A 195 -14.89 -2.27 -27.78
N GLN A 196 -15.79 -1.33 -27.48
CA GLN A 196 -15.55 0.10 -27.61
C GLN A 196 -14.55 0.58 -26.56
N SER A 197 -13.47 1.25 -26.97
CA SER A 197 -12.49 1.78 -26.01
C SER A 197 -13.03 3.00 -25.27
N PHE A 198 -12.89 3.05 -23.95
CA PHE A 198 -13.32 4.18 -23.11
C PHE A 198 -12.68 5.49 -23.56
N CYS A 199 -11.43 5.42 -24.05
CA CYS A 199 -10.63 6.56 -24.44
C CYS A 199 -10.70 6.97 -25.92
N ARG A 200 -10.97 6.04 -26.87
CA ARG A 200 -10.79 6.27 -28.32
C ARG A 200 -11.90 5.74 -29.23
N ASP A 201 -13.10 5.49 -28.73
CA ASP A 201 -14.21 5.08 -29.59
C ASP A 201 -14.81 6.23 -30.44
N LYS A 202 -15.32 5.91 -31.64
CA LYS A 202 -16.00 6.88 -32.53
C LYS A 202 -17.50 7.06 -32.20
N LYS A 203 -18.12 6.08 -31.55
CA LYS A 203 -19.55 6.03 -31.20
C LYS A 203 -19.79 6.44 -29.74
N GLN A 204 -18.98 5.97 -28.79
CA GLN A 204 -19.11 6.28 -27.37
C GLN A 204 -17.75 6.27 -26.66
N SER A 205 -17.10 7.44 -26.59
CA SER A 205 -15.82 7.65 -25.90
C SER A 205 -15.90 8.83 -24.93
N TYR A 206 -15.06 8.80 -23.90
CA TYR A 206 -14.96 9.84 -22.88
C TYR A 206 -13.55 10.46 -22.84
N PRO A 207 -13.11 11.18 -23.89
CA PRO A 207 -11.75 11.71 -24.00
C PRO A 207 -11.34 12.66 -22.86
N GLU A 208 -12.24 13.50 -22.36
CA GLU A 208 -11.90 14.41 -21.25
C GLU A 208 -11.76 13.65 -19.94
N THR A 209 -12.65 12.68 -19.68
CA THR A 209 -12.54 11.79 -18.52
C THR A 209 -11.27 10.93 -18.59
N CYS A 210 -10.98 10.35 -19.76
CA CYS A 210 -9.76 9.59 -20.02
C CYS A 210 -8.49 10.42 -19.79
N LYS A 211 -8.48 11.71 -20.18
CA LYS A 211 -7.35 12.61 -19.93
C LYS A 211 -7.07 12.81 -18.44
N ILE A 212 -8.11 12.88 -17.62
CA ILE A 212 -7.97 12.96 -16.15
C ILE A 212 -7.36 11.66 -15.62
N MET A 213 -7.89 10.50 -16.02
CA MET A 213 -7.37 9.19 -15.60
C MET A 213 -5.90 8.99 -16.00
N LYS A 214 -5.54 9.31 -17.25
CA LYS A 214 -4.14 9.27 -17.74
C LYS A 214 -3.20 10.13 -16.89
N LYS A 215 -3.63 11.35 -16.53
CA LYS A 215 -2.84 12.25 -15.69
C LYS A 215 -2.58 11.64 -14.31
N THR A 216 -3.61 11.03 -13.72
CA THR A 216 -3.51 10.38 -12.41
C THR A 216 -2.60 9.16 -12.45
N MET A 217 -2.78 8.27 -13.43
CA MET A 217 -1.93 7.08 -13.59
C MET A 217 -0.45 7.45 -13.80
N ARG A 218 -0.16 8.46 -14.63
CA ARG A 218 1.21 8.98 -14.81
C ARG A 218 1.81 9.56 -13.54
N ALA A 219 1.00 10.17 -12.67
CA ALA A 219 1.48 10.67 -11.39
C ALA A 219 1.90 9.50 -10.47
N PHE A 220 1.10 8.43 -10.40
CA PHE A 220 1.46 7.24 -9.63
C PHE A 220 2.69 6.52 -10.16
N GLN A 221 2.88 6.44 -11.49
CA GLN A 221 4.12 5.88 -12.04
C GLN A 221 5.37 6.64 -11.59
N LYS A 222 5.29 7.98 -11.47
CA LYS A 222 6.39 8.78 -10.93
C LYS A 222 6.61 8.47 -9.45
N SER A 223 5.55 8.34 -8.67
CA SER A 223 5.63 7.94 -7.25
C SER A 223 6.25 6.54 -7.10
N PHE A 224 5.91 5.59 -7.97
CA PHE A 224 6.44 4.23 -7.98
C PHE A 224 7.94 4.17 -8.24
N ALA A 225 8.47 5.08 -9.07
CA ALA A 225 9.90 5.21 -9.29
C ALA A 225 10.65 5.66 -8.03
N GLY A 226 10.00 6.43 -7.15
CA GLY A 226 10.56 6.98 -5.92
C GLY A 226 10.51 6.06 -4.69
N LEU A 227 9.89 4.87 -4.80
CA LEU A 227 9.85 3.90 -3.70
C LEU A 227 11.27 3.39 -3.40
N GLN A 228 11.56 3.12 -2.14
CA GLN A 228 12.88 2.74 -1.62
C GLN A 228 13.00 1.24 -1.39
N ILE A 229 11.96 0.57 -0.89
CA ILE A 229 11.97 -0.85 -0.52
C ILE A 229 11.48 -1.73 -1.67
N ILE A 230 10.27 -1.47 -2.15
CA ILE A 230 9.57 -2.37 -3.08
C ILE A 230 9.92 -2.02 -4.53
N ASP A 231 10.34 -3.01 -5.32
CA ASP A 231 10.52 -2.87 -6.75
C ASP A 231 9.19 -3.06 -7.50
N THR A 232 8.50 -1.95 -7.75
CA THR A 232 7.26 -1.94 -8.53
C THR A 232 7.42 -2.39 -9.97
N LYS A 233 8.63 -2.33 -10.56
CA LYS A 233 8.85 -2.83 -11.93
C LYS A 233 8.80 -4.35 -11.98
N LYS A 234 9.22 -5.01 -10.89
CA LYS A 234 9.19 -6.47 -10.74
C LYS A 234 7.83 -6.93 -10.19
N LEU A 235 7.23 -6.16 -9.28
CA LEU A 235 5.91 -6.44 -8.72
C LEU A 235 4.80 -6.36 -9.77
N LEU A 236 4.81 -5.30 -10.60
CA LEU A 236 3.74 -5.07 -11.56
C LEU A 236 4.04 -5.76 -12.90
N PRO A 237 3.07 -6.49 -13.47
CA PRO A 237 3.20 -7.11 -14.79
C PRO A 237 3.48 -6.11 -15.92
N GLY A 238 4.17 -6.60 -16.96
CA GLY A 238 4.58 -5.77 -18.10
C GLY A 238 3.49 -5.47 -19.12
N ASN A 239 2.40 -6.24 -19.11
CA ASN A 239 1.27 -6.07 -20.01
C ASN A 239 0.02 -6.71 -19.42
N LEU A 240 -1.12 -6.48 -20.07
CA LEU A 240 -2.44 -6.94 -19.64
C LEU A 240 -2.52 -8.47 -19.51
N LYS A 241 -2.03 -9.21 -20.52
CA LYS A 241 -2.07 -10.67 -20.51
C LYS A 241 -1.36 -11.25 -19.29
N LYS A 242 -0.17 -10.73 -18.97
CA LYS A 242 0.57 -11.13 -17.77
C LYS A 242 -0.15 -10.72 -16.49
N PHE A 243 -0.86 -9.59 -16.51
CA PHE A 243 -1.65 -9.18 -15.35
C PHE A 243 -2.82 -10.13 -15.09
N GLU A 244 -3.54 -10.53 -16.12
CA GLU A 244 -4.62 -11.52 -16.00
C GLU A 244 -4.06 -12.88 -15.54
N GLU A 245 -2.90 -13.31 -16.10
CA GLU A 245 -2.20 -14.53 -15.67
C GLU A 245 -1.80 -14.47 -14.18
N GLU A 246 -1.13 -13.41 -13.72
CA GLU A 246 -0.73 -13.29 -12.31
C GLU A 246 -1.93 -13.11 -11.37
N SER A 247 -2.95 -12.35 -11.79
CA SER A 247 -4.17 -12.15 -10.99
C SER A 247 -4.97 -13.44 -10.84
N SER A 248 -4.95 -14.32 -11.85
CA SER A 248 -5.62 -15.63 -11.76
C SER A 248 -5.01 -16.55 -10.69
N LYS A 249 -3.77 -16.30 -10.26
CA LYS A 249 -3.11 -17.02 -9.16
C LYS A 249 -3.50 -16.47 -7.79
N CYS A 250 -4.14 -15.31 -7.72
CA CYS A 250 -4.61 -14.70 -6.48
C CYS A 250 -5.94 -15.30 -6.03
N ASP A 251 -6.03 -16.64 -6.02
CA ASP A 251 -7.17 -17.39 -5.52
C ASP A 251 -7.13 -17.50 -3.99
N GLU A 252 -8.19 -18.07 -3.39
CA GLU A 252 -8.29 -18.24 -1.93
C GLU A 252 -7.23 -19.20 -1.36
N ASN A 253 -6.51 -19.95 -2.21
CA ASN A 253 -5.47 -20.88 -1.77
C ASN A 253 -4.09 -20.22 -1.70
N ILE A 254 -3.97 -19.31 -0.75
CA ILE A 254 -2.77 -18.55 -0.37
C ILE A 254 -1.53 -19.38 0.01
N ASN A 255 -1.63 -20.71 0.10
CA ASN A 255 -0.52 -21.59 0.47
C ASN A 255 0.22 -22.19 -0.74
N ARG A 256 -0.17 -21.83 -1.97
CA ARG A 256 0.48 -22.32 -3.19
C ARG A 256 1.88 -21.73 -3.37
N GLU A 257 2.81 -22.52 -3.90
CA GLU A 257 4.20 -22.10 -4.14
C GLU A 257 4.34 -20.96 -5.17
N ASP A 258 3.36 -20.80 -6.07
CA ASP A 258 3.32 -19.72 -7.05
C ASP A 258 2.50 -18.50 -6.60
N TYR A 259 1.98 -18.50 -5.37
CA TYR A 259 1.22 -17.39 -4.80
C TYR A 259 2.15 -16.24 -4.40
N ASN A 260 2.05 -15.11 -5.10
CA ASN A 260 2.81 -13.91 -4.77
C ASN A 260 2.03 -13.06 -3.77
N HIS A 261 2.31 -13.22 -2.47
CA HIS A 261 1.62 -12.49 -1.40
C HIS A 261 1.67 -10.97 -1.57
N LEU A 262 2.81 -10.40 -1.96
CA LEU A 262 2.92 -8.96 -2.12
C LEU A 262 2.06 -8.47 -3.30
N PHE A 263 2.04 -9.21 -4.41
CA PHE A 263 1.20 -8.86 -5.55
C PHE A 263 -0.28 -9.06 -5.22
N CYS A 264 -0.67 -10.25 -4.76
CA CYS A 264 -2.06 -10.61 -4.55
C CYS A 264 -2.73 -9.81 -3.44
N GLU A 265 -2.02 -9.51 -2.35
CA GLU A 265 -2.60 -8.78 -1.22
C GLU A 265 -2.64 -7.26 -1.44
N VAL A 266 -1.80 -6.72 -2.34
CA VAL A 266 -1.73 -5.25 -2.57
C VAL A 266 -2.35 -4.82 -3.90
N VAL A 267 -2.14 -5.59 -4.97
CA VAL A 267 -2.48 -5.23 -6.36
C VAL A 267 -3.52 -6.16 -6.97
N GLY A 268 -3.46 -7.46 -6.64
CA GLY A 268 -4.30 -8.50 -7.22
C GLY A 268 -5.80 -8.19 -7.11
N VAL A 269 -6.56 -8.67 -8.09
CA VAL A 269 -8.02 -8.55 -8.07
C VAL A 269 -8.58 -9.72 -7.25
N THR A 270 -8.98 -9.44 -6.01
CA THR A 270 -9.70 -10.40 -5.17
C THR A 270 -11.16 -10.00 -5.03
N ASN A 271 -12.03 -10.97 -4.82
CA ASN A 271 -13.44 -10.72 -4.47
C ASN A 271 -13.59 -10.19 -3.04
N GLU A 272 -12.51 -10.19 -2.25
CA GLU A 272 -12.46 -9.81 -0.84
C GLU A 272 -12.23 -8.30 -0.61
N GLY A 273 -12.15 -7.49 -1.67
CA GLY A 273 -12.04 -6.03 -1.57
C GLY A 273 -10.74 -5.56 -0.90
N MET A 274 -10.84 -4.79 0.20
CA MET A 274 -9.67 -4.31 0.96
C MET A 274 -9.06 -5.35 1.89
N GLU A 275 -9.75 -6.47 2.15
CA GLU A 275 -9.35 -7.41 3.20
C GLU A 275 -7.93 -7.95 3.02
N PRO A 276 -7.47 -8.38 1.83
CA PRO A 276 -6.10 -8.85 1.64
C PRO A 276 -5.07 -7.77 1.96
N PHE A 277 -5.33 -6.53 1.54
CA PHE A 277 -4.42 -5.41 1.83
C PHE A 277 -4.36 -5.12 3.33
N ILE A 278 -5.52 -5.14 4.00
CA ILE A 278 -5.62 -4.96 5.44
C ILE A 278 -4.85 -6.06 6.17
N ARG A 279 -4.98 -7.32 5.72
CA ARG A 279 -4.25 -8.48 6.23
C ARG A 279 -2.74 -8.31 6.07
N LYS A 280 -2.28 -7.84 4.91
CA LYS A 280 -0.87 -7.50 4.67
C LYS A 280 -0.36 -6.47 5.65
N VAL A 281 -1.06 -5.34 5.79
CA VAL A 281 -0.70 -4.27 6.73
C VAL A 281 -0.61 -4.77 8.17
N TYR A 282 -1.61 -5.53 8.63
CA TYR A 282 -1.59 -6.08 9.99
C TYR A 282 -0.52 -7.14 10.19
N THR A 283 -0.13 -7.87 9.15
CA THR A 283 1.00 -8.81 9.21
C THR A 283 2.31 -8.06 9.46
N GLU A 284 2.57 -6.96 8.75
CA GLU A 284 3.77 -6.14 9.02
C GLU A 284 3.75 -5.51 10.42
N LEU A 285 2.57 -5.05 10.88
CA LEU A 285 2.40 -4.49 12.22
C LEU A 285 2.63 -5.53 13.32
N LEU A 286 2.15 -6.77 13.13
CA LEU A 286 2.35 -7.86 14.07
C LEU A 286 3.85 -8.10 14.32
N TRP A 287 4.64 -8.24 13.24
CA TRP A 287 6.08 -8.47 13.36
C TRP A 287 6.81 -7.31 14.01
N TYR A 288 6.43 -6.08 13.70
CA TYR A 288 6.97 -4.91 14.38
C TYR A 288 6.67 -4.90 15.87
N GLN A 289 5.43 -5.21 16.26
CA GLN A 289 5.02 -5.25 17.67
C GLN A 289 5.75 -6.36 18.44
N LEU A 290 5.88 -7.55 17.86
CA LEU A 290 6.64 -8.66 18.46
C LEU A 290 8.11 -8.29 18.62
N PHE A 291 8.73 -7.73 17.58
CA PHE A 291 10.11 -7.30 17.63
C PHE A 291 10.33 -6.24 18.72
N THR A 292 9.50 -5.19 18.74
CA THR A 292 9.69 -4.09 19.69
C THR A 292 9.38 -4.47 21.13
N ALA A 293 8.42 -5.38 21.36
CA ALA A 293 8.17 -5.95 22.68
C ALA A 293 9.38 -6.77 23.16
N TYR A 294 9.90 -7.66 22.29
CA TYR A 294 11.08 -8.47 22.60
C TYR A 294 12.32 -7.60 22.85
N TYR A 295 12.63 -6.68 21.94
CA TYR A 295 13.78 -5.79 22.04
C TYR A 295 13.72 -4.89 23.29
N SER A 296 12.58 -4.24 23.55
CA SER A 296 12.41 -3.39 24.73
C SER A 296 12.52 -4.18 26.03
N SER A 297 12.04 -5.44 26.04
CA SER A 297 12.18 -6.30 27.22
C SER A 297 13.66 -6.54 27.55
N HIS A 298 14.48 -6.90 26.56
CA HIS A 298 15.91 -7.11 26.75
C HIS A 298 16.66 -5.84 27.15
N LEU A 299 16.32 -4.67 26.57
CA LEU A 299 16.89 -3.39 27.00
C LEU A 299 16.52 -3.02 28.44
N SER A 300 15.33 -3.42 28.90
CA SER A 300 14.85 -3.10 30.25
C SER A 300 15.50 -3.96 31.35
N TYR A 301 16.13 -5.08 31.00
CA TYR A 301 16.80 -6.00 31.93
C TYR A 301 18.30 -5.71 32.13
N ALA A 302 18.83 -4.61 31.57
CA ALA A 302 20.23 -4.22 31.70
C ALA A 302 20.51 -3.57 33.07
N GLU A 303 21.01 -4.36 34.04
CA GLU A 303 21.52 -3.99 35.39
C GLU A 303 20.62 -3.06 36.25
N GLU A 304 21.02 -2.79 37.50
CA GLU A 304 20.21 -2.05 38.50
C GLU A 304 19.79 -0.64 38.05
N GLU A 305 20.45 -0.08 37.02
CA GLU A 305 20.08 1.18 36.36
C GLU A 305 20.14 1.06 34.83
N ILE A 306 18.98 1.24 34.15
CA ILE A 306 18.90 1.29 32.69
C ILE A 306 19.75 2.46 32.16
N ASN A 307 20.71 2.16 31.28
CA ASN A 307 21.51 3.15 30.56
C ASN A 307 20.61 4.18 29.86
N VAL A 308 20.95 5.47 29.94
CA VAL A 308 20.21 6.58 29.32
C VAL A 308 19.89 6.31 27.84
N LYS A 309 20.83 5.75 27.08
CA LYS A 309 20.63 5.45 25.65
C LYS A 309 19.55 4.38 25.41
N ASP A 310 19.50 3.36 26.25
CA ASP A 310 18.53 2.27 26.11
C ASP A 310 17.14 2.74 26.58
N ARG A 311 17.10 3.61 27.60
CA ARG A 311 15.87 4.31 28.01
C ARG A 311 15.29 5.16 26.87
N ASP A 312 16.13 5.90 26.15
CA ASP A 312 15.70 6.72 25.01
C ASP A 312 15.10 5.87 23.88
N GLU A 313 15.68 4.70 23.58
CA GLU A 313 15.14 3.76 22.60
C GLU A 313 13.81 3.15 23.03
N ILE A 314 13.67 2.78 24.31
CA ILE A 314 12.40 2.26 24.86
C ILE A 314 11.30 3.34 24.77
N GLU A 315 11.61 4.58 25.15
CA GLU A 315 10.60 5.65 25.11
C GLU A 315 10.22 5.99 23.67
N ARG A 316 11.17 5.99 22.74
CA ARG A 316 10.90 6.10 21.30
C ARG A 316 9.92 5.02 20.82
N ILE A 317 10.17 3.76 21.16
CA ILE A 317 9.27 2.65 20.80
C ILE A 317 7.86 2.91 21.33
N ARG A 318 7.74 3.27 22.61
CA ARG A 318 6.44 3.56 23.25
C ARG A 318 5.72 4.71 22.55
N GLU A 319 6.43 5.81 22.30
CA GLU A 319 5.88 6.99 21.64
C GLU A 319 5.41 6.72 20.21
N PHE A 320 6.14 5.89 19.46
CA PHE A 320 5.75 5.51 18.12
C PHE A 320 4.56 4.55 18.14
N GLN A 321 4.57 3.53 19.02
CA GLN A 321 3.45 2.60 19.18
C GLN A 321 2.14 3.32 19.52
N LYS A 322 2.17 4.35 20.37
CA LYS A 322 1.00 5.21 20.69
C LYS A 322 0.38 5.85 19.45
N ARG A 323 1.19 6.19 18.45
CA ARG A 323 0.76 6.88 17.22
C ARG A 323 0.48 5.93 16.06
N LEU A 324 1.03 4.72 16.09
CA LEU A 324 1.02 3.78 14.98
C LEU A 324 -0.39 3.30 14.61
N LEU A 325 -1.11 2.66 15.54
CA LEU A 325 -2.44 2.10 15.25
C LEU A 325 -3.47 3.15 14.80
N PRO A 326 -3.58 4.34 15.45
CA PRO A 326 -4.49 5.38 14.98
C PRO A 326 -4.17 5.85 13.57
N THR A 327 -2.88 6.02 13.25
CA THR A 327 -2.43 6.45 11.92
C THR A 327 -2.82 5.42 10.87
N ILE A 328 -2.53 4.13 11.12
CA ILE A 328 -2.84 3.06 10.17
C ILE A 328 -4.33 2.85 9.97
N ASN A 329 -5.12 2.89 11.05
CA ASN A 329 -6.58 2.82 10.93
C ASN A 329 -7.14 3.97 10.10
N THR A 330 -6.58 5.18 10.25
CA THR A 330 -6.97 6.34 9.44
C THR A 330 -6.59 6.14 7.98
N THR A 331 -5.39 5.65 7.69
CA THR A 331 -4.94 5.36 6.32
C THR A 331 -5.80 4.28 5.67
N ILE A 332 -6.07 3.16 6.36
CA ILE A 332 -6.94 2.09 5.84
C ILE A 332 -8.34 2.64 5.53
N LYS A 333 -8.90 3.46 6.42
CA LYS A 333 -10.20 4.09 6.19
C LYS A 333 -10.19 4.99 4.96
N GLN A 334 -9.17 5.83 4.80
CA GLN A 334 -9.02 6.68 3.61
C GLN A 334 -8.91 5.86 2.31
N LEU A 335 -8.24 4.71 2.34
CA LEU A 335 -8.14 3.81 1.18
C LEU A 335 -9.47 3.10 0.88
N ALA A 336 -10.19 2.68 1.92
CA ALA A 336 -11.52 2.09 1.77
C ALA A 336 -12.54 3.11 1.20
N ASP A 337 -12.50 4.35 1.71
CA ASP A 337 -13.30 5.45 1.18
C ASP A 337 -12.93 5.73 -0.29
N LEU A 338 -11.64 5.71 -0.63
CA LEU A 338 -11.18 5.87 -2.00
C LEU A 338 -11.67 4.75 -2.93
N GLN A 339 -11.63 3.49 -2.48
CA GLN A 339 -12.12 2.34 -3.25
C GLN A 339 -13.58 2.51 -3.66
N ASN A 340 -14.41 3.08 -2.79
CA ASN A 340 -15.83 3.26 -3.04
C ASN A 340 -16.13 4.54 -3.83
N THR A 341 -15.40 5.63 -3.57
CA THR A 341 -15.71 6.95 -4.14
C THR A 341 -15.08 7.19 -5.50
N TYR A 342 -13.87 6.69 -5.75
CA TYR A 342 -13.18 6.94 -7.02
C TYR A 342 -13.94 6.40 -8.24
N PRO A 343 -14.48 5.17 -8.22
CA PRO A 343 -15.37 4.68 -9.26
C PRO A 343 -16.55 5.60 -9.58
N ILE A 344 -17.22 6.09 -8.53
CA ILE A 344 -18.37 7.00 -8.65
C ILE A 344 -17.93 8.31 -9.30
N HIS A 345 -16.80 8.87 -8.90
CA HIS A 345 -16.27 10.10 -9.49
C HIS A 345 -15.97 9.96 -10.98
N ILE A 346 -15.37 8.85 -11.40
CA ILE A 346 -15.13 8.58 -12.83
C ILE A 346 -16.45 8.40 -13.59
N GLY A 347 -17.40 7.65 -13.02
CA GLY A 347 -18.73 7.49 -13.61
C GLY A 347 -19.47 8.81 -13.79
N MET A 348 -19.43 9.70 -12.80
CA MET A 348 -20.04 11.04 -12.89
C MET A 348 -19.38 11.93 -13.95
N LEU A 349 -18.05 11.86 -14.10
CA LEU A 349 -17.33 12.60 -15.14
C LEU A 349 -17.71 12.11 -16.54
N ALA A 350 -17.76 10.79 -16.73
CA ALA A 350 -18.20 10.18 -17.98
C ALA A 350 -19.65 10.56 -18.32
N TYR A 351 -20.55 10.51 -17.33
CA TYR A 351 -21.94 10.95 -17.48
C TYR A 351 -22.07 12.45 -17.82
N GLN A 352 -21.28 13.30 -17.17
CA GLN A 352 -21.25 14.73 -17.49
C GLN A 352 -20.83 14.97 -18.94
N GLU A 353 -19.82 14.25 -19.43
CA GLU A 353 -19.35 14.32 -20.81
C GLU A 353 -20.45 13.88 -21.80
N GLU A 354 -21.21 12.85 -21.46
CA GLU A 354 -22.41 12.43 -22.20
C GLU A 354 -23.49 13.50 -22.25
N LEU A 355 -23.83 14.13 -21.13
CA LEU A 355 -24.81 15.22 -21.09
C LEU A 355 -24.37 16.41 -21.95
N LEU A 356 -23.08 16.76 -21.90
CA LEU A 356 -22.50 17.81 -22.74
C LEU A 356 -22.57 17.44 -24.22
N ARG A 357 -22.30 16.17 -24.56
CA ARG A 357 -22.43 15.65 -25.93
C ARG A 357 -23.88 15.69 -26.41
N LEU A 358 -24.84 15.28 -25.59
CA LEU A 358 -26.28 15.34 -25.88
C LEU A 358 -26.71 16.78 -26.18
N ARG A 359 -26.31 17.70 -25.30
CA ARG A 359 -26.57 19.14 -25.44
C ARG A 359 -25.98 19.68 -26.75
N ASN A 360 -24.70 19.42 -27.01
CA ASN A 360 -23.98 20.02 -28.13
C ASN A 360 -24.34 19.43 -29.48
N LYS A 361 -24.66 18.13 -29.56
CA LYS A 361 -24.89 17.42 -30.82
C LYS A 361 -26.36 17.37 -31.23
N TYR A 362 -27.28 17.24 -30.26
CA TYR A 362 -28.69 17.02 -30.52
C TYR A 362 -29.55 18.20 -30.08
N LEU A 363 -29.46 18.63 -28.83
CA LEU A 363 -30.33 19.69 -28.32
C LEU A 363 -30.04 21.05 -28.96
N SER A 364 -28.78 21.44 -29.13
CA SER A 364 -28.41 22.70 -29.81
C SER A 364 -28.97 22.78 -31.24
N LYS A 365 -28.98 21.66 -31.96
CA LYS A 365 -29.50 21.54 -33.33
C LYS A 365 -31.03 21.56 -33.40
N ILE A 366 -31.72 21.21 -32.31
CA ILE A 366 -33.19 21.24 -32.24
C ILE A 366 -33.64 22.62 -31.74
N VAL A 367 -33.04 23.09 -30.64
CA VAL A 367 -33.42 24.33 -29.95
C VAL A 367 -33.24 25.55 -30.86
N ALA A 368 -32.12 25.66 -31.59
CA ALA A 368 -31.87 26.80 -32.46
C ALA A 368 -32.94 26.99 -33.57
N PRO A 369 -33.29 25.96 -34.38
CA PRO A 369 -34.36 26.09 -35.34
C PRO A 369 -35.73 26.31 -34.68
N PHE A 370 -36.05 25.67 -33.54
CA PHE A 370 -37.31 25.92 -32.83
C PHE A 370 -37.44 27.38 -32.38
N TYR A 371 -36.41 27.97 -31.77
CA TYR A 371 -36.42 29.39 -31.42
C TYR A 371 -36.49 30.29 -32.66
N SER A 372 -35.77 29.94 -33.73
CA SER A 372 -35.84 30.72 -34.98
C SER A 372 -37.24 30.70 -35.60
N THR A 373 -37.93 29.56 -35.55
CA THR A 373 -39.29 29.38 -36.04
C THR A 373 -40.28 30.09 -35.12
N PHE A 374 -40.11 29.98 -33.80
CA PHE A 374 -40.91 30.71 -32.82
C PHE A 374 -40.83 32.22 -33.05
N TYR A 375 -39.64 32.82 -33.16
CA TYR A 375 -39.48 34.24 -33.43
C TYR A 375 -40.05 34.68 -34.78
N LYS A 376 -39.88 33.86 -35.84
CA LYS A 376 -40.50 34.11 -37.14
C LYS A 376 -42.03 34.09 -37.06
N LEU A 377 -42.62 33.12 -36.35
CA LEU A 377 -44.07 33.01 -36.16
C LEU A 377 -44.64 34.10 -35.26
N GLN A 378 -43.90 34.52 -34.22
CA GLN A 378 -44.30 35.59 -33.31
C GLN A 378 -44.38 36.94 -34.04
N ASN A 379 -43.45 37.23 -34.96
CA ASN A 379 -43.49 38.44 -35.79
C ASN A 379 -44.66 38.47 -36.78
N VAL A 380 -45.18 37.32 -37.20
CA VAL A 380 -46.39 37.23 -38.04
C VAL A 380 -47.65 37.46 -37.21
N GLN A 381 -47.63 37.14 -35.91
CA GLN A 381 -48.78 37.33 -35.02
C GLN A 381 -48.90 38.75 -34.44
N ILE A 382 -47.81 39.53 -34.41
CA ILE A 382 -47.80 40.92 -33.88
C ILE A 382 -48.24 41.96 -34.95
N GLN A 383 -48.49 41.56 -36.20
CA GLN A 383 -48.99 42.46 -37.27
C GLN A 383 -50.53 42.61 -37.30
N LYS A 384 -51.18 42.80 -36.15
CA LYS A 384 -52.60 43.22 -36.10
C LYS A 384 -52.79 44.47 -35.27
#